data_AF-A0A831W5E3-F1
#
_entry.id   AF-A0A831W5E3-F1
#
_cell.length_a   1.000
_cell.length_b   1.000
_cell.length_c   1.000
_cell.angle_alpha   90.00
_cell.angle_beta   90.00
_cell.angle_gamma   90.00
#
_symmetry.space_group_name_H-M   'P 1'
#
loop_
_entity.id
_entity.type
_entity.pdbx_description
1 polymer ?
#
loop_
_entity_poly.entity_id
_entity_poly.type
_entity_poly.pdbx_seq_one_letter_code
_entity_poly.pdbx_strand_id
1 'polypeptide(L)' 'MTDMQQIEIARYRDEIRDDVRALVEKYRRAMDWDIPENDDRRSDRLILQAIETALAEVRESLGV' A
#
# COMPACT_ATOMS: atom_id res chain seq x y z
N MET A 1 -18.56 14.75 7.79
CA MET A 1 -17.18 15.04 8.22
C MET A 1 -17.01 16.55 8.23
N THR A 2 -16.59 17.15 9.33
CA THR A 2 -16.40 18.60 9.39
C THR A 2 -15.19 19.00 8.55
N ASP A 3 -15.20 20.21 7.98
CA ASP A 3 -14.13 20.70 7.10
C ASP A 3 -12.73 20.62 7.74
N MET A 4 -12.67 20.74 9.07
CA MET A 4 -11.43 20.60 9.84
C MET A 4 -10.82 19.19 9.74
N GLN A 5 -11.63 18.13 9.80
CA GLN A 5 -11.11 16.75 9.70
C GLN A 5 -10.52 16.46 8.31
N GLN A 6 -11.10 17.05 7.26
CA GLN A 6 -10.59 16.93 5.89
C GLN A 6 -9.26 17.67 5.71
N ILE A 7 -9.11 18.82 6.36
CA ILE A 7 -7.85 19.58 6.35
C ILE A 7 -6.76 18.81 7.09
N GLU A 8 -7.06 18.23 8.25
CA GLU A 8 -6.07 17.45 9.01
C GLU A 8 -5.61 16.20 8.24
N ILE A 9 -6.53 15.41 7.66
CA ILE A 9 -6.11 14.22 6.88
C ILE A 9 -5.34 14.59 5.60
N ALA A 10 -5.61 15.76 5.00
CA ALA A 10 -4.86 16.24 3.85
C ALA A 10 -3.38 16.50 4.18
N ARG A 11 -3.04 16.88 5.43
CA ARG A 11 -1.65 17.06 5.87
C ARG A 11 -0.89 15.73 5.93
N TYR A 12 -1.57 14.65 6.30
CA TYR A 12 -0.99 13.30 6.37
C TYR A 12 -0.94 12.58 5.03
N ARG A 13 -1.46 13.18 3.94
CA ARG A 13 -1.55 12.50 2.63
C ARG A 13 -0.20 12.04 2.10
N ASP A 14 0.84 12.85 2.28
CA ASP A 14 2.19 12.52 1.83
C ASP A 14 2.81 11.41 2.68
N GLU A 15 2.60 11.45 4.00
CA GLU A 15 3.06 10.40 4.92
C GLU A 15 2.37 9.05 4.62
N ILE A 16 1.06 9.05 4.43
CA ILE A 16 0.29 7.84 4.05
C ILE A 16 0.79 7.26 2.73
N ARG A 17 1.10 8.11 1.74
CA ARG A 17 1.68 7.63 0.47
C ARG A 17 3.04 6.97 0.69
N ASP A 18 3.88 7.58 1.52
CA ASP A 18 5.23 7.07 1.77
C ASP A 18 5.19 5.77 2.59
N ASP A 19 4.23 5.62 3.50
CA ASP A 19 3.95 4.37 4.21
C ASP A 19 3.52 3.25 3.24
N VAL A 20 2.62 3.55 2.28
CA VAL A 20 2.23 2.58 1.26
C VAL A 20 3.44 2.18 0.40
N ARG A 21 4.34 3.11 0.06
CA ARG A 21 5.58 2.78 -0.65
C ARG A 21 6.49 1.87 0.20
N ALA A 22 6.63 2.16 1.49
CA ALA A 22 7.41 1.33 2.40
C ALA A 22 6.86 -0.10 2.53
N LEU A 23 5.53 -0.29 2.43
CA LEU A 23 4.93 -1.62 2.36
C LEU A 23 5.37 -2.38 1.10
N VAL A 24 5.39 -1.71 -0.06
CA VAL A 24 5.86 -2.35 -1.31
C VAL A 24 7.32 -2.78 -1.18
N GLU A 25 8.18 -1.91 -0.68
CA GLU A 25 9.61 -2.22 -0.48
C GLU A 25 9.83 -3.36 0.51
N LYS A 26 9.07 -3.38 1.62
CA LYS A 26 9.10 -4.45 2.62
C LYS A 26 8.80 -5.80 1.97
N TYR A 27 7.71 -5.90 1.21
CA TYR A 27 7.33 -7.18 0.58
C TYR A 27 8.24 -7.55 -0.58
N ARG A 28 8.78 -6.58 -1.32
CA ARG A 28 9.80 -6.83 -2.35
C ARG A 28 11.04 -7.51 -1.74
N ARG A 29 11.50 -7.04 -0.57
CA ARG A 29 12.62 -7.65 0.16
C ARG A 29 12.26 -9.01 0.76
N ALA A 30 11.06 -9.16 1.33
CA ALA A 30 10.65 -10.39 2.00
C ALA A 30 10.43 -11.56 1.03
N MET A 31 9.97 -11.27 -0.19
CA MET A 31 9.72 -12.28 -1.20
C MET A 31 10.99 -12.76 -1.90
N ASP A 32 12.13 -12.08 -1.69
CA ASP A 32 13.47 -12.36 -2.23
C ASP A 32 13.40 -13.25 -3.47
N TRP A 33 12.78 -12.71 -4.53
CA TRP A 33 12.33 -13.48 -5.68
C TRP A 33 13.56 -14.05 -6.36
N ASP A 34 13.99 -15.24 -5.94
CA ASP A 34 15.18 -15.95 -6.40
C ASP A 34 14.87 -16.60 -7.77
N ILE A 35 14.41 -15.76 -8.69
CA ILE A 35 13.99 -16.07 -10.04
C ILE A 35 14.91 -15.25 -10.95
N PRO A 36 15.78 -15.90 -11.74
CA PRO A 36 16.75 -15.23 -12.61
C PRO A 36 16.11 -14.22 -13.58
N GLU A 37 14.85 -14.42 -13.94
CA GLU A 37 14.05 -13.57 -14.83
C GLU A 37 13.05 -12.66 -14.10
N ASN A 38 13.26 -12.38 -12.80
CA ASN A 38 12.35 -11.52 -12.04
C ASN A 38 12.27 -10.11 -12.67
N ASP A 39 11.09 -9.77 -13.20
CA ASP A 39 10.76 -8.40 -13.61
C ASP A 39 10.30 -7.65 -12.36
N ASP A 40 11.17 -6.82 -11.79
CA ASP A 40 10.89 -6.00 -10.61
C ASP A 40 9.57 -5.21 -10.74
N ARG A 41 9.24 -4.73 -11.95
CA ARG A 41 7.99 -4.00 -12.18
C ARG A 41 6.77 -4.91 -12.12
N ARG A 42 6.91 -6.18 -12.53
CA ARG A 42 5.85 -7.18 -12.39
C ARG A 42 5.63 -7.52 -10.92
N SER A 43 6.70 -7.70 -10.15
CA SER A 43 6.63 -7.98 -8.72
C SER A 43 6.01 -6.82 -7.95
N ASP A 44 6.33 -5.58 -8.29
CA ASP A 44 5.68 -4.39 -7.75
C ASP A 44 4.18 -4.36 -8.00
N ARG A 45 3.76 -4.68 -9.23
CA ARG A 45 2.34 -4.75 -9.57
C ARG A 45 1.60 -5.79 -8.74
N LEU A 46 2.20 -6.97 -8.56
CA LEU A 46 1.60 -8.03 -7.75
C LEU A 46 1.49 -7.63 -6.27
N ILE A 47 2.53 -7.01 -5.72
CA ILE A 47 2.53 -6.52 -4.34
C ILE A 47 1.48 -5.42 -4.15
N LEU A 48 1.39 -4.47 -5.07
CA LEU A 48 0.36 -3.41 -5.03
C LEU A 48 -1.05 -3.98 -5.10
N GLN A 49 -1.32 -4.94 -5.98
CA GLN A 49 -2.62 -5.62 -6.06
C GLN A 49 -2.99 -6.33 -4.74
N ALA A 50 -2.02 -6.96 -4.09
CA ALA A 50 -2.23 -7.58 -2.78
C ALA A 50 -2.54 -6.54 -1.69
N ILE A 51 -1.85 -5.39 -1.71
CA ILE A 51 -2.11 -4.28 -0.79
C ILE A 51 -3.51 -3.68 -1.02
N GLU A 52 -3.92 -3.50 -2.27
CA GLU A 52 -5.27 -3.01 -2.62
C GLU A 52 -6.36 -3.98 -2.14
N THR A 53 -6.14 -5.29 -2.31
CA THR A 53 -7.07 -6.33 -1.82
C THR A 53 -7.17 -6.30 -0.30
N ALA A 54 -6.03 -6.26 0.41
CA ALA A 54 -6.00 -6.16 1.87
C ALA A 54 -6.69 -4.88 2.38
N LEU A 55 -6.52 -3.76 1.69
CA LEU A 55 -7.22 -2.50 2.03
C LEU A 55 -8.74 -2.65 1.87
N ALA A 56 -9.20 -3.35 0.83
CA ALA A 56 -10.62 -3.63 0.64
C ALA A 56 -11.19 -4.50 1.76
N GLU A 57 -10.46 -5.54 2.19
CA GLU A 57 -10.84 -6.42 3.30
C GLU A 57 -10.86 -5.66 4.64
N VAL A 58 -9.88 -4.80 4.90
CA VAL A 58 -9.84 -3.94 6.10
C VAL A 58 -11.04 -2.98 6.11
N ARG A 59 -11.37 -2.39 4.96
CA ARG A 59 -12.54 -1.52 4.84
C ARG A 59 -13.84 -2.27 5.16
N GLU A 60 -14.00 -3.48 4.61
CA GLU A 60 -15.15 -4.34 4.91
C GLU A 60 -15.22 -4.68 6.41
N SER A 61 -14.09 -5.05 7.01
CA SER A 61 -13.98 -5.35 8.45
C SER A 61 -14.34 -4.16 9.35
N LEU A 62 -13.96 -2.94 8.94
CA LEU A 62 -14.27 -1.71 9.68
C LEU A 62 -15.69 -1.18 9.41
N GLY A 63 -16.40 -1.72 8.42
CA GLY A 63 -17.73 -1.27 8.03
C GLY A 63 -17.77 0.16 7.48
N VAL A 64 -16.69 0.61 6.82
CA VAL A 64 -16.56 1.96 6.24
C VAL A 64 -16.54 1.97 4.72
#